data_AF-A0AAW2ZEF1-F1
#
_entry.id   AF-A0AAW2ZEF1-F1
#
_cell.length_a   1.000
_cell.length_b   1.000
_cell.length_c   1.000
_cell.angle_alpha   90.00
_cell.angle_beta   90.00
_cell.angle_gamma   90.00
#
_symmetry.space_group_name_H-M   'P 1'
#
loop_
_entity.id
_entity.type
_entity.pdbx_description
1 polymer ?
#
loop_
_entity_poly.entity_id
_entity_poly.type
_entity_poly.pdbx_seq_one_letter_code
_entity_poly.pdbx_strand_id
1 'polypeptide(L)'
;MSVSKRSEKYDSVASVGLMDRPYDFAIIAFYSVFTLTTALIDYHNVLAPALGQTVRELCKGVSWRPLNWPPQIVTEVYLLWADRVDPIMAENPVFWQIMEWINVVFLTPGNLIMIYAFVTGKRNFRAFGLIHCTALFYSMFLCLGTGLYGELPAANKLQFTIVYSIYATFPIVIFARLWPEIPNVFAKDAVNKKNIYQIFIQWLVGAHFILFVAYVYHWLTVEWEPFKQYPSWMPYAEIAIEKSNHILREVFSSANKSNIL
;
A
#
# COMPACT_ATOMS: atom_id res chain seq x y z
N MET A 1 22.61 -31.89 -17.95
CA MET A 1 21.23 -32.39 -17.77
C MET A 1 20.33 -31.52 -18.64
N SER A 2 19.67 -32.07 -19.67
CA SER A 2 18.92 -31.25 -20.64
C SER A 2 17.74 -30.54 -19.97
N VAL A 3 17.42 -29.33 -20.44
CA VAL A 3 16.33 -28.49 -19.92
C VAL A 3 14.99 -29.24 -19.91
N SER A 4 14.76 -30.16 -20.86
CA SER A 4 13.50 -30.91 -20.97
C SER A 4 13.26 -31.89 -19.81
N LYS A 5 14.29 -32.59 -19.31
CA LYS A 5 14.13 -33.52 -18.18
C LYS A 5 13.85 -32.80 -16.85
N ARG A 6 14.19 -31.50 -16.76
CA ARG A 6 13.93 -30.69 -15.57
C ARG A 6 12.48 -30.22 -15.50
N SER A 7 11.83 -29.92 -16.64
CA SER A 7 10.42 -29.50 -16.65
C SER A 7 9.48 -30.66 -16.31
N GLU A 8 9.71 -31.86 -16.86
CA GLU A 8 8.88 -33.05 -16.56
C GLU A 8 8.84 -33.41 -15.07
N LYS A 9 9.97 -33.27 -14.36
CA LYS A 9 10.02 -33.49 -12.90
C LYS A 9 9.21 -32.45 -12.13
N TYR A 10 9.03 -31.26 -12.68
CA TYR A 10 8.36 -30.16 -12.02
C TYR A 10 6.85 -30.12 -12.25
N ASP A 11 6.40 -30.56 -13.42
CA ASP A 11 4.98 -30.60 -13.78
C ASP A 11 4.22 -31.75 -13.10
N SER A 12 4.93 -32.72 -12.52
CA SER A 12 4.32 -33.89 -11.85
C SER A 12 3.80 -33.62 -10.43
N VAL A 13 4.19 -32.52 -9.80
CA VAL A 13 3.76 -32.21 -8.41
C VAL A 13 2.56 -31.28 -8.43
N ALA A 14 1.38 -31.83 -8.12
CA ALA A 14 0.13 -31.09 -8.12
C ALA A 14 0.09 -29.97 -7.06
N SER A 15 -0.51 -28.84 -7.43
CA SER A 15 -0.84 -27.75 -6.51
C SER A 15 -2.00 -28.16 -5.59
N VAL A 16 -1.96 -27.73 -4.33
CA VAL A 16 -3.12 -27.85 -3.43
C VAL A 16 -4.10 -26.69 -3.63
N GLY A 17 -5.33 -26.86 -3.16
CA GLY A 17 -6.37 -25.84 -3.26
C GLY A 17 -5.96 -24.55 -2.52
N LEU A 18 -6.64 -23.44 -2.81
CA LEU A 18 -6.38 -22.18 -2.10
C LEU A 18 -6.72 -22.29 -0.60
N MET A 19 -7.75 -23.06 -0.24
CA MET A 19 -8.14 -23.29 1.16
C MET A 19 -7.05 -23.99 1.98
N ASP A 20 -6.21 -24.82 1.33
CA ASP A 20 -5.06 -25.45 1.98
C ASP A 20 -3.88 -24.47 2.14
N ARG A 21 -3.98 -23.26 1.60
CA ARG A 21 -2.93 -22.24 1.54
C ARG A 21 -3.42 -20.94 2.18
N PRO A 22 -3.77 -20.92 3.48
CA PRO A 22 -4.37 -19.77 4.14
C PRO A 22 -3.53 -18.49 4.01
N TYR A 23 -2.21 -18.61 3.95
CA TYR A 23 -1.31 -17.48 3.79
C TYR A 23 -1.39 -16.83 2.39
N ASP A 24 -1.73 -17.59 1.36
CA ASP A 24 -1.83 -17.08 0.00
C ASP A 24 -3.04 -16.11 -0.12
N PHE A 25 -4.06 -16.20 0.76
CA PHE A 25 -5.12 -15.20 0.84
C PHE A 25 -4.61 -13.82 1.22
N ALA A 26 -3.65 -13.71 2.14
CA ALA A 26 -3.08 -12.42 2.53
C ALA A 26 -2.32 -11.77 1.35
N ILE A 27 -1.61 -12.59 0.56
CA ILE A 27 -0.93 -12.13 -0.65
C ILE A 27 -1.94 -11.69 -1.72
N ILE A 28 -3.00 -12.46 -1.94
CA ILE A 28 -4.08 -12.10 -2.87
C ILE A 28 -4.76 -10.80 -2.44
N ALA A 29 -5.07 -10.67 -1.15
CA ALA A 29 -5.68 -9.47 -0.59
C ALA A 29 -4.77 -8.25 -0.80
N PHE A 30 -3.46 -8.39 -0.53
CA PHE A 30 -2.49 -7.33 -0.79
C PHE A 30 -2.46 -6.92 -2.26
N TYR A 31 -2.31 -7.86 -3.20
CA TYR A 31 -2.33 -7.52 -4.62
C TYR A 31 -3.64 -6.87 -5.05
N SER A 32 -4.77 -7.29 -4.47
CA SER A 32 -6.08 -6.71 -4.76
C SER A 32 -6.17 -5.27 -4.27
N VAL A 33 -5.72 -5.01 -3.03
CA VAL A 33 -5.64 -3.66 -2.46
C VAL A 33 -4.71 -2.80 -3.31
N PHE A 34 -3.52 -3.30 -3.67
CA PHE A 34 -2.57 -2.57 -4.51
C PHE A 34 -3.17 -2.23 -5.87
N THR A 35 -3.83 -3.18 -6.54
CA THR A 35 -4.53 -2.92 -7.81
C THR A 35 -5.58 -1.83 -7.65
N LEU A 36 -6.37 -1.87 -6.57
CA LEU A 36 -7.39 -0.86 -6.30
C LEU A 36 -6.76 0.50 -6.02
N THR A 37 -5.73 0.57 -5.19
CA THR A 37 -5.04 1.83 -4.89
C THR A 37 -4.42 2.41 -6.13
N THR A 38 -3.76 1.63 -6.99
CA THR A 38 -3.18 2.18 -8.21
C THR A 38 -4.23 2.63 -9.22
N ALA A 39 -5.34 1.91 -9.33
CA ALA A 39 -6.44 2.31 -10.21
C ALA A 39 -7.18 3.58 -9.73
N LEU A 40 -7.24 3.81 -8.41
CA LEU A 40 -8.05 4.87 -7.78
C LEU A 40 -7.22 6.09 -7.34
N ILE A 41 -6.06 5.85 -6.74
CA ILE A 41 -5.18 6.84 -6.09
C ILE A 41 -4.10 7.27 -7.07
N ASP A 42 -3.17 6.38 -7.43
CA ASP A 42 -2.02 6.67 -8.30
C ASP A 42 -2.45 7.20 -9.68
N TYR A 43 -3.63 6.80 -10.15
CA TYR A 43 -4.21 7.30 -11.38
C TYR A 43 -4.35 8.83 -11.42
N HIS A 44 -4.49 9.53 -10.29
CA HIS A 44 -4.48 10.99 -10.26
C HIS A 44 -3.16 11.59 -10.77
N ASN A 45 -2.03 10.99 -10.39
CA ASN A 45 -0.69 11.44 -10.75
C ASN A 45 -0.38 11.24 -12.23
N VAL A 46 -1.08 10.31 -12.87
CA VAL A 46 -0.97 10.03 -14.31
C VAL A 46 -1.98 10.85 -15.11
N LEU A 47 -3.24 10.88 -14.67
CA LEU A 47 -4.33 11.52 -15.38
C LEU A 47 -4.21 13.04 -15.41
N ALA A 48 -3.84 13.67 -14.29
CA ALA A 48 -3.71 15.12 -14.21
C ALA A 48 -2.75 15.69 -15.27
N PRO A 49 -1.47 15.25 -15.36
CA PRO A 49 -0.56 15.76 -16.38
C PRO A 49 -1.00 15.39 -17.80
N ALA A 50 -1.62 14.21 -18.01
CA ALA A 50 -2.15 13.83 -19.33
C ALA A 50 -3.28 14.75 -19.82
N LEU A 51 -4.00 15.39 -18.89
CA LEU A 51 -5.03 16.41 -19.18
C LEU A 51 -4.48 17.84 -19.17
N GLY A 52 -3.16 18.03 -19.00
CA GLY A 52 -2.55 19.36 -18.96
C GLY A 52 -2.89 20.17 -17.71
N GLN A 53 -3.17 19.51 -16.59
CA GLN A 53 -3.56 20.15 -15.32
C GLN A 53 -2.71 19.64 -14.15
N THR A 54 -2.75 20.38 -13.05
CA THR A 54 -2.19 19.93 -11.77
C THR A 54 -3.09 18.88 -11.12
N VAL A 55 -2.51 18.06 -10.22
CA VAL A 55 -3.29 17.08 -9.44
C VAL A 55 -4.35 17.79 -8.60
N ARG A 56 -4.04 18.96 -8.04
CA ARG A 56 -4.99 19.74 -7.25
C ARG A 56 -6.20 20.23 -8.05
N GLU A 57 -5.99 20.68 -9.29
CA GLU A 57 -7.07 21.11 -10.19
C GLU A 57 -7.97 19.94 -10.58
N LEU A 58 -7.36 18.80 -10.95
CA LEU A 58 -8.08 17.55 -11.19
C LEU A 58 -8.96 17.21 -9.99
N CYS A 59 -8.38 17.34 -8.79
CA CYS A 59 -9.05 16.90 -7.59
C CYS A 59 -10.20 17.81 -7.13
N LYS A 60 -10.09 19.11 -7.40
CA LYS A 60 -11.16 20.09 -7.13
C LYS A 60 -12.31 20.03 -8.14
N GLY A 61 -12.23 19.16 -9.15
CA GLY A 61 -13.27 19.01 -10.16
C GLY A 61 -13.42 20.24 -11.06
N VAL A 62 -12.34 21.02 -11.21
CA VAL A 62 -12.34 22.26 -12.02
C VAL A 62 -12.43 21.93 -13.52
N SER A 63 -12.05 20.71 -13.91
CA SER A 63 -11.95 20.24 -15.28
C SER A 63 -12.79 18.99 -15.55
N TRP A 64 -13.02 18.74 -16.84
CA TRP A 64 -13.64 17.49 -17.30
C TRP A 64 -12.74 16.28 -17.01
N ARG A 65 -13.34 15.17 -16.57
CA ARG A 65 -12.66 13.90 -16.29
C ARG A 65 -13.26 12.76 -17.11
N PRO A 66 -12.44 11.91 -17.78
CA PRO A 66 -12.93 10.72 -18.43
C PRO A 66 -13.70 9.82 -17.46
N LEU A 67 -14.91 9.39 -17.84
CA LEU A 67 -15.78 8.50 -17.04
C LEU A 67 -16.08 8.99 -15.61
N ASN A 68 -15.87 10.29 -15.32
CA ASN A 68 -15.87 10.83 -13.95
C ASN A 68 -14.96 10.03 -12.99
N TRP A 69 -13.82 9.56 -13.50
CA TRP A 69 -12.84 8.79 -12.75
C TRP A 69 -11.57 9.62 -12.47
N PRO A 70 -10.96 9.53 -11.28
CA PRO A 70 -11.40 8.74 -10.11
C PRO A 70 -12.65 9.32 -9.42
N PRO A 71 -13.38 8.52 -8.62
CA PRO A 71 -14.58 8.99 -7.92
C PRO A 71 -14.28 10.16 -6.98
N GLN A 72 -15.20 11.12 -6.86
CA GLN A 72 -14.99 12.35 -6.09
C GLN A 72 -14.56 12.11 -4.64
N ILE A 73 -15.15 11.12 -3.95
CA ILE A 73 -14.78 10.78 -2.57
C ILE A 73 -13.32 10.32 -2.46
N VAL A 74 -12.82 9.60 -3.46
CA VAL A 74 -11.42 9.12 -3.52
C VAL A 74 -10.50 10.30 -3.71
N THR A 75 -10.87 11.19 -4.62
CA THR A 75 -10.17 12.43 -4.91
C THR A 75 -10.05 13.35 -3.68
N GLU A 76 -11.10 13.46 -2.87
CA GLU A 76 -11.07 14.24 -1.62
C GLU A 76 -10.16 13.62 -0.56
N VAL A 77 -10.23 12.29 -0.39
CA VAL A 77 -9.33 11.55 0.50
C VAL A 77 -7.88 11.65 0.03
N TYR A 78 -7.65 11.59 -1.28
CA TYR A 78 -6.35 11.77 -1.91
C TYR A 78 -5.75 13.13 -1.57
N LEU A 79 -6.50 14.21 -1.81
CA LEU A 79 -6.08 15.58 -1.49
C LEU A 79 -5.79 15.75 0.01
N LEU A 80 -6.65 15.19 0.86
CA LEU A 80 -6.48 15.25 2.31
C LEU A 80 -5.19 14.56 2.75
N TRP A 81 -4.91 13.38 2.21
CA TRP A 81 -3.68 12.65 2.48
C TRP A 81 -2.45 13.41 1.98
N ALA A 82 -2.53 13.96 0.77
CA ALA A 82 -1.44 14.73 0.19
C ALA A 82 -1.13 16.00 1.02
N ASP A 83 -2.16 16.71 1.48
CA ASP A 83 -1.99 17.93 2.26
C ASP A 83 -1.47 17.70 3.68
N ARG A 84 -1.80 16.56 4.30
CA ARG A 84 -1.45 16.28 5.70
C ARG A 84 -0.25 15.38 5.89
N VAL A 85 0.02 14.52 4.92
CA VAL A 85 1.00 13.44 5.08
C VAL A 85 1.99 13.44 3.92
N ASP A 86 1.53 13.29 2.69
CA ASP A 86 2.39 13.07 1.53
C ASP A 86 2.25 14.14 0.42
N PRO A 87 2.84 15.33 0.59
CA PRO A 87 2.67 16.44 -0.34
C PRO A 87 3.18 16.15 -1.76
N ILE A 88 4.07 15.18 -1.94
CA ILE A 88 4.60 14.81 -3.25
C ILE A 88 3.53 14.29 -4.20
N MET A 89 2.47 13.70 -3.65
CA MET A 89 1.32 13.24 -4.42
C MET A 89 0.62 14.41 -5.12
N ALA A 90 0.46 15.55 -4.42
CA ALA A 90 -0.18 16.73 -4.99
C ALA A 90 0.74 17.56 -5.90
N GLU A 91 2.02 17.69 -5.53
CA GLU A 91 3.00 18.44 -6.34
C GLU A 91 3.42 17.67 -7.59
N ASN A 92 3.39 16.34 -7.53
CA ASN A 92 3.53 15.42 -8.66
C ASN A 92 4.73 15.74 -9.58
N PRO A 93 5.97 15.81 -9.07
CA PRO A 93 7.15 16.10 -9.88
C PRO A 93 7.36 15.02 -10.97
N VAL A 94 8.15 15.33 -12.00
CA VAL A 94 8.33 14.47 -13.19
C VAL A 94 8.74 13.04 -12.83
N PHE A 95 9.65 12.85 -11.86
CA PHE A 95 10.06 11.50 -11.48
C PHE A 95 8.90 10.70 -10.85
N TRP A 96 8.04 11.36 -10.08
CA TRP A 96 6.85 10.76 -9.47
C TRP A 96 5.85 10.36 -10.55
N GLN A 97 5.61 11.24 -11.53
CA GLN A 97 4.77 10.92 -12.69
C GLN A 97 5.26 9.68 -13.43
N ILE A 98 6.57 9.56 -13.67
CA ILE A 98 7.17 8.39 -14.35
C ILE A 98 6.95 7.13 -13.51
N MET A 99 7.20 7.20 -12.20
CA MET A 99 6.99 6.09 -11.29
C MET A 99 5.53 5.63 -11.29
N GLU A 100 4.57 6.57 -11.20
CA GLU A 100 3.15 6.23 -11.20
C GLU A 100 2.67 5.71 -12.56
N TRP A 101 3.23 6.18 -13.67
CA TRP A 101 3.01 5.56 -14.98
C TRP A 101 3.43 4.09 -14.99
N ILE A 102 4.58 3.76 -14.39
CA ILE A 102 5.03 2.37 -14.28
C ILE A 102 4.07 1.56 -13.41
N ASN A 103 3.61 2.11 -12.28
CA ASN A 103 2.65 1.47 -11.39
C ASN A 103 1.33 1.16 -12.13
N VAL A 104 0.77 2.16 -12.83
CA VAL A 104 -0.51 2.03 -13.53
C VAL A 104 -0.43 1.09 -14.73
N VAL A 105 0.60 1.22 -15.59
CA VAL A 105 0.66 0.48 -16.86
C VAL A 105 1.21 -0.93 -16.71
N PHE A 106 2.20 -1.13 -15.84
CA PHE A 106 2.89 -2.42 -15.73
C PHE A 106 2.56 -3.15 -14.43
N LEU A 107 2.66 -2.47 -13.29
CA LEU A 107 2.51 -3.16 -12.02
C LEU A 107 1.05 -3.53 -11.73
N THR A 108 0.09 -2.71 -12.16
CA THR A 108 -1.34 -2.99 -11.95
C THR A 108 -1.80 -4.23 -12.72
N PRO A 109 -1.54 -4.37 -14.04
CA PRO A 109 -1.80 -5.64 -14.73
C PRO A 109 -0.98 -6.80 -14.17
N GLY A 110 0.27 -6.56 -13.75
CA GLY A 110 1.11 -7.56 -13.11
C GLY A 110 0.50 -8.10 -11.82
N ASN A 111 -0.08 -7.24 -10.98
CA ASN A 111 -0.80 -7.62 -9.76
C ASN A 111 -1.99 -8.53 -10.08
N LEU A 112 -2.77 -8.23 -11.12
CA LEU A 112 -3.88 -9.08 -11.57
C LEU A 112 -3.42 -10.46 -12.04
N ILE A 113 -2.32 -10.53 -12.80
CA ILE A 113 -1.69 -11.79 -13.21
C ILE A 113 -1.25 -12.59 -11.98
N MET A 114 -0.68 -11.92 -10.98
CA MET A 114 -0.24 -12.59 -9.75
C MET A 114 -1.41 -13.07 -8.91
N ILE A 115 -2.51 -12.31 -8.78
CA ILE A 115 -3.75 -12.79 -8.15
C ILE A 115 -4.20 -14.08 -8.82
N TYR A 116 -4.29 -14.09 -10.16
CA TYR A 116 -4.65 -15.28 -10.92
C TYR A 116 -3.70 -16.46 -10.64
N ALA A 117 -2.39 -16.21 -10.64
CA ALA A 117 -1.39 -17.24 -10.37
C ALA A 117 -1.53 -17.86 -8.98
N PHE A 118 -1.75 -17.04 -7.94
CA PHE A 118 -1.93 -17.51 -6.57
C PHE A 118 -3.26 -18.25 -6.39
N VAL A 119 -4.37 -17.73 -6.94
CA VAL A 119 -5.68 -18.39 -6.92
C VAL A 119 -5.61 -19.78 -7.56
N THR A 120 -5.02 -19.87 -8.75
CA THR A 120 -4.94 -21.13 -9.51
C THR A 120 -3.78 -22.05 -9.10
N GLY A 121 -2.85 -21.56 -8.26
CA GLY A 121 -1.65 -22.30 -7.89
C GLY A 121 -0.74 -22.60 -9.08
N LYS A 122 -0.71 -21.75 -10.10
CA LYS A 122 0.09 -21.97 -11.32
C LYS A 122 1.54 -21.57 -11.11
N ARG A 123 2.41 -22.56 -10.92
CA ARG A 123 3.85 -22.37 -10.71
C ARG A 123 4.56 -21.65 -11.86
N ASN A 124 4.06 -21.74 -13.09
CA ASN A 124 4.69 -21.12 -14.27
C ASN A 124 4.89 -19.60 -14.12
N PHE A 125 4.10 -18.95 -13.27
CA PHE A 125 4.24 -17.53 -12.96
C PHE A 125 5.29 -17.21 -11.89
N ARG A 126 6.01 -18.20 -11.34
CA ARG A 126 7.02 -17.97 -10.28
C ARG A 126 8.07 -16.95 -10.70
N ALA A 127 8.65 -17.11 -11.90
CA ALA A 127 9.70 -16.22 -12.39
C ALA A 127 9.18 -14.79 -12.57
N PHE A 128 7.99 -14.65 -13.20
CA PHE A 128 7.30 -13.37 -13.33
C PHE A 128 7.04 -12.73 -11.96
N GLY A 129 6.53 -13.50 -10.99
CA GLY A 129 6.26 -13.02 -9.63
C GLY A 129 7.49 -12.50 -8.91
N LEU A 130 8.66 -13.15 -9.05
CA LEU A 130 9.91 -12.67 -8.46
C LEU A 130 10.39 -11.36 -9.09
N ILE A 131 10.32 -11.22 -10.41
CA ILE A 131 10.64 -9.98 -11.12
C ILE A 131 9.69 -8.86 -10.70
N HIS A 132 8.39 -9.16 -10.72
CA HIS A 132 7.32 -8.23 -10.35
C HIS A 132 7.47 -7.71 -8.92
N CYS A 133 7.76 -8.58 -7.96
CA CYS A 133 8.00 -8.17 -6.58
C CYS A 133 9.26 -7.32 -6.41
N THR A 134 10.28 -7.55 -7.23
CA THR A 134 11.49 -6.71 -7.23
C THR A 134 11.15 -5.28 -7.69
N ALA A 135 10.31 -5.14 -8.72
CA ALA A 135 9.83 -3.84 -9.19
C ALA A 135 8.97 -3.13 -8.14
N LEU A 136 8.04 -3.84 -7.47
CA LEU A 136 7.26 -3.30 -6.36
C LEU A 136 8.18 -2.83 -5.22
N PHE A 137 9.15 -3.65 -4.81
CA PHE A 137 10.07 -3.29 -3.75
C PHE A 137 10.91 -2.05 -4.10
N TYR A 138 11.40 -1.97 -5.35
CA TYR A 138 12.12 -0.81 -5.85
C TYR A 138 11.27 0.47 -5.78
N SER A 139 10.03 0.43 -6.27
CA SER A 139 9.11 1.58 -6.23
C SER A 139 8.88 2.07 -4.80
N MET A 140 8.71 1.14 -3.86
CA MET A 140 8.49 1.48 -2.45
C MET A 140 9.74 2.01 -1.76
N PHE A 141 10.92 1.54 -2.15
CA PHE A 141 12.17 2.11 -1.67
C PHE A 141 12.34 3.57 -2.13
N LEU A 142 12.01 3.87 -3.39
CA LEU A 142 12.01 5.25 -3.89
C LEU A 142 10.97 6.11 -3.17
N CYS A 143 9.74 5.62 -3.02
CA CYS A 143 8.68 6.32 -2.30
C CYS A 143 9.10 6.65 -0.86
N LEU A 144 9.60 5.66 -0.10
CA LEU A 144 10.07 5.87 1.27
C LEU A 144 11.26 6.83 1.33
N GLY A 145 12.24 6.68 0.44
CA GLY A 145 13.43 7.54 0.41
C GLY A 145 13.09 9.00 0.10
N THR A 146 12.26 9.22 -0.92
CA THR A 146 11.84 10.57 -1.33
C THR A 146 10.89 11.20 -0.31
N GLY A 147 9.94 10.45 0.24
CA GLY A 147 9.05 10.95 1.28
C GLY A 147 9.75 11.23 2.62
N LEU A 148 10.83 10.52 2.97
CA LEU A 148 11.50 10.78 4.26
C LEU A 148 12.62 11.82 4.17
N TYR A 149 13.31 11.88 3.02
CA TYR A 149 14.57 12.62 2.87
C TYR A 149 14.66 13.47 1.60
N GLY A 150 13.66 13.43 0.72
CA GLY A 150 13.67 14.18 -0.54
C GLY A 150 13.45 15.68 -0.37
N GLU A 151 13.39 16.38 -1.49
CA GLU A 151 13.16 17.84 -1.55
C GLU A 151 11.80 18.26 -0.99
N LEU A 152 10.81 17.37 -1.11
CA LEU A 152 9.47 17.56 -0.60
C LEU A 152 9.11 16.41 0.36
N PRO A 153 9.66 16.41 1.58
CA PRO A 153 9.44 15.31 2.51
C PRO A 153 8.00 15.32 3.05
N ALA A 154 7.57 14.15 3.51
CA ALA A 154 6.32 13.92 4.18
C ALA A 154 6.13 14.88 5.36
N ALA A 155 4.97 15.54 5.39
CA ALA A 155 4.60 16.45 6.46
C ALA A 155 4.49 15.72 7.81
N ASN A 156 4.02 14.46 7.78
CA ASN A 156 4.01 13.57 8.93
C ASN A 156 4.77 12.28 8.63
N LYS A 157 6.09 12.28 8.89
CA LYS A 157 6.98 11.16 8.59
C LYS A 157 6.59 9.85 9.28
N LEU A 158 6.02 9.91 10.49
CA LEU A 158 5.60 8.71 11.22
C LEU A 158 4.40 8.05 10.54
N GLN A 159 3.34 8.84 10.28
CA GLN A 159 2.15 8.36 9.59
C GLN A 159 2.48 7.84 8.20
N PHE A 160 3.30 8.60 7.46
CA PHE A 160 3.84 8.19 6.16
C PHE A 160 4.56 6.84 6.27
N THR A 161 5.54 6.71 7.17
CA THR A 161 6.30 5.45 7.31
C THR A 161 5.41 4.28 7.66
N ILE A 162 4.46 4.44 8.59
CA ILE A 162 3.53 3.36 8.99
C ILE A 162 2.74 2.87 7.77
N VAL A 163 2.13 3.79 7.01
CA VAL A 163 1.31 3.43 5.85
C VAL A 163 2.16 2.83 4.73
N TYR A 164 3.26 3.47 4.34
CA TYR A 164 4.06 3.00 3.21
C TYR A 164 4.90 1.74 3.55
N SER A 165 5.22 1.51 4.82
CA SER A 165 5.97 0.32 5.23
C SER A 165 5.23 -0.98 4.90
N ILE A 166 3.89 -1.00 4.91
CA ILE A 166 3.13 -2.21 4.54
C ILE A 166 3.45 -2.61 3.09
N TYR A 167 3.50 -1.63 2.19
CA TYR A 167 3.82 -1.83 0.79
C TYR A 167 5.28 -2.22 0.55
N ALA A 168 6.19 -1.86 1.46
CA ALA A 168 7.58 -2.32 1.40
C ALA A 168 7.77 -3.76 1.95
N THR A 169 7.00 -4.14 2.98
CA THR A 169 7.10 -5.47 3.60
C THR A 169 6.51 -6.58 2.71
N PHE A 170 5.38 -6.34 2.06
CA PHE A 170 4.69 -7.37 1.27
C PHE A 170 5.48 -7.91 0.06
N PRO A 171 6.26 -7.11 -0.69
CA PRO A 171 7.17 -7.65 -1.70
C PRO A 171 8.17 -8.66 -1.14
N ILE A 172 8.71 -8.43 0.07
CA ILE A 172 9.63 -9.36 0.76
C ILE A 172 8.93 -10.67 1.08
N VAL A 173 7.67 -10.60 1.51
CA VAL A 173 6.83 -11.78 1.73
C VAL A 173 6.67 -12.63 0.49
N ILE A 174 6.29 -11.99 -0.60
CA ILE A 174 6.00 -12.70 -1.84
C ILE A 174 7.29 -13.30 -2.37
N PHE A 175 8.40 -12.57 -2.24
CA PHE A 175 9.74 -13.08 -2.53
C PHE A 175 10.02 -14.34 -1.71
N ALA A 176 9.93 -14.29 -0.37
CA ALA A 176 10.14 -15.45 0.50
C ALA A 176 9.20 -16.64 0.20
N ARG A 177 7.97 -16.35 -0.24
CA ARG A 177 6.95 -17.34 -0.60
C ARG A 177 7.26 -18.06 -1.92
N LEU A 178 7.80 -17.34 -2.90
CA LEU A 178 8.12 -17.84 -4.26
C LEU A 178 9.58 -18.29 -4.40
N TRP A 179 10.47 -17.89 -3.49
CA TRP A 179 11.90 -18.15 -3.54
C TRP A 179 12.28 -19.64 -3.63
N PRO A 180 11.69 -20.55 -2.83
CA PRO A 180 12.17 -21.94 -2.78
C PRO A 180 12.23 -22.60 -4.16
N GLU A 181 13.39 -23.20 -4.48
CA GLU A 181 13.62 -23.92 -5.73
C GLU A 181 13.07 -25.35 -5.68
N ILE A 182 11.77 -25.46 -5.40
CA ILE A 182 11.07 -26.73 -5.31
C ILE A 182 10.21 -26.98 -6.56
N PRO A 183 9.83 -28.24 -6.83
CA PRO A 183 9.04 -28.57 -8.00
C PRO A 183 7.76 -27.80 -8.18
N ASN A 184 7.06 -27.49 -7.10
CA ASN A 184 5.91 -26.62 -7.13
C ASN A 184 5.77 -25.90 -5.80
N VAL A 185 5.85 -24.57 -5.82
CA VAL A 185 5.73 -23.73 -4.61
C VAL A 185 4.32 -23.75 -4.04
N PHE A 186 3.32 -24.22 -4.78
CA PHE A 186 1.93 -24.35 -4.36
C PHE A 186 1.56 -25.78 -3.96
N ALA A 187 2.51 -26.71 -3.89
CA ALA A 187 2.27 -28.09 -3.47
C ALA A 187 2.18 -28.23 -1.94
N LYS A 188 1.55 -29.32 -1.48
CA LYS A 188 1.34 -29.62 -0.05
C LYS A 188 2.64 -29.57 0.77
N ASP A 189 3.72 -30.12 0.23
CA ASP A 189 5.03 -30.12 0.90
C ASP A 189 5.57 -28.71 1.10
N ALA A 190 5.45 -27.83 0.11
CA ALA A 190 5.86 -26.42 0.21
C ALA A 190 5.10 -25.68 1.31
N VAL A 191 3.83 -26.02 1.47
CA VAL A 191 2.91 -25.36 2.40
C VAL A 191 3.10 -25.88 3.83
N ASN A 192 3.34 -27.17 4.00
CA ASN A 192 3.42 -27.80 5.32
C ASN A 192 4.83 -27.79 5.91
N LYS A 193 5.87 -27.89 5.07
CA LYS A 193 7.27 -27.97 5.53
C LYS A 193 7.94 -26.60 5.52
N LYS A 194 7.30 -25.62 6.19
CA LYS A 194 7.86 -24.28 6.32
C LYS A 194 9.06 -24.30 7.28
N ASN A 195 10.12 -23.60 6.92
CA ASN A 195 11.22 -23.37 7.87
C ASN A 195 10.85 -22.29 8.90
N ILE A 196 11.62 -22.19 9.98
CA ILE A 196 11.36 -21.23 11.06
C ILE A 196 11.35 -19.77 10.57
N TYR A 197 12.17 -19.42 9.58
CA TYR A 197 12.22 -18.08 9.00
C TYR A 197 10.95 -17.73 8.24
N GLN A 198 10.40 -18.68 7.47
CA GLN A 198 9.13 -18.49 6.78
C GLN A 198 8.00 -18.29 7.79
N ILE A 199 7.94 -19.09 8.85
CA ILE A 199 6.94 -18.93 9.92
C ILE A 199 7.07 -17.55 10.57
N PHE A 200 8.30 -17.13 10.89
CA PHE A 200 8.57 -15.83 11.49
C PHE A 200 8.15 -14.67 10.58
N ILE A 201 8.50 -14.71 9.28
CA ILE A 201 8.09 -13.70 8.31
C ILE A 201 6.56 -13.62 8.22
N GLN A 202 5.86 -14.77 8.18
CA GLN A 202 4.40 -14.80 8.14
C GLN A 202 3.76 -14.15 9.37
N TRP A 203 4.32 -14.40 10.56
CA TRP A 203 3.89 -13.76 11.80
C TRP A 203 4.12 -12.25 11.79
N LEU A 204 5.31 -11.81 11.38
CA LEU A 204 5.66 -10.39 11.30
C LEU A 204 4.69 -9.65 10.37
N VAL A 205 4.29 -10.27 9.27
CA VAL A 205 3.35 -9.70 8.30
C VAL A 205 1.93 -9.67 8.85
N GLY A 206 1.50 -10.73 9.54
CA GLY A 206 0.23 -10.72 10.25
C GLY A 206 0.15 -9.58 11.26
N ALA A 207 1.21 -9.39 12.05
CA ALA A 207 1.31 -8.29 13.00
C ALA A 207 1.31 -6.92 12.31
N HIS A 208 2.09 -6.76 11.24
CA HIS A 208 2.16 -5.51 10.47
C HIS A 208 0.81 -5.17 9.83
N PHE A 209 0.10 -6.16 9.30
CA PHE A 209 -1.24 -5.98 8.75
C PHE A 209 -2.27 -5.56 9.80
N ILE A 210 -2.23 -6.16 11.00
CA ILE A 210 -3.11 -5.76 12.11
C ILE A 210 -2.83 -4.29 12.50
N LEU A 211 -1.55 -3.92 12.62
CA LEU A 211 -1.16 -2.53 12.91
C LEU A 211 -1.63 -1.56 11.82
N PHE A 212 -1.52 -1.96 10.56
CA PHE A 212 -2.00 -1.16 9.43
C PHE A 212 -3.52 -0.98 9.46
N VAL A 213 -4.29 -2.05 9.68
CA VAL A 213 -5.76 -1.97 9.80
C VAL A 213 -6.17 -1.10 10.99
N ALA A 214 -5.52 -1.26 12.14
CA ALA A 214 -5.76 -0.44 13.31
C ALA A 214 -5.44 1.04 13.04
N TYR A 215 -4.37 1.32 12.29
CA TYR A 215 -4.01 2.67 11.86
C TYR A 215 -5.04 3.26 10.90
N VAL A 216 -5.43 2.53 9.86
CA VAL A 216 -6.44 3.00 8.88
C VAL A 216 -7.76 3.29 9.60
N TYR A 217 -8.18 2.41 10.51
CA TYR A 217 -9.36 2.63 11.33
C TYR A 217 -9.25 3.89 12.19
N HIS A 218 -8.12 4.06 12.89
CA HIS A 218 -7.86 5.26 13.68
C HIS A 218 -7.88 6.53 12.82
N TRP A 219 -7.21 6.51 11.67
CA TRP A 219 -7.15 7.65 10.76
C TRP A 219 -8.54 8.01 10.21
N LEU A 220 -9.32 7.02 9.75
CA LEU A 220 -10.68 7.25 9.27
C LEU A 220 -11.61 7.79 10.36
N THR A 221 -11.47 7.34 11.61
CA THR A 221 -12.39 7.72 12.71
C THR A 221 -11.99 9.03 13.41
N VAL A 222 -10.70 9.36 13.46
CA VAL A 222 -10.19 10.52 14.18
C VAL A 222 -9.87 11.69 13.27
N GLU A 223 -9.33 11.44 12.06
CA GLU A 223 -8.78 12.50 11.21
C GLU A 223 -9.74 12.95 10.10
N TRP A 224 -10.65 12.07 9.65
CA TRP A 224 -11.54 12.36 8.53
C TRP A 224 -12.89 12.93 9.00
N GLU A 225 -13.10 14.24 8.77
CA GLU A 225 -14.30 15.00 9.18
C GLU A 225 -15.66 14.37 8.83
N PRO A 226 -15.87 13.75 7.64
CA PRO A 226 -17.11 13.05 7.33
C PRO A 226 -17.45 11.90 8.30
N PHE A 227 -16.43 11.30 8.92
CA PHE A 227 -16.59 10.28 9.96
C PHE A 227 -16.60 10.86 11.39
N LYS A 228 -16.12 12.08 11.60
CA LYS A 228 -16.32 12.77 12.88
C LYS A 228 -17.79 13.07 13.17
N GLN A 229 -18.63 13.11 12.14
CA GLN A 229 -20.06 13.39 12.33
C GLN A 229 -20.85 12.24 12.97
N TYR A 230 -20.38 10.98 13.01
CA TYR A 230 -21.01 9.86 13.77
C TYR A 230 -20.03 8.66 13.94
N PRO A 231 -20.04 7.84 15.04
CA PRO A 231 -21.19 7.58 15.94
C PRO A 231 -20.88 7.58 17.47
N SER A 232 -21.93 7.77 18.28
CA SER A 232 -21.97 7.87 19.75
C SER A 232 -21.53 6.64 20.57
N TRP A 233 -20.97 5.60 19.95
CA TRP A 233 -20.52 4.37 20.63
C TRP A 233 -19.00 4.29 20.84
N MET A 234 -18.26 5.36 20.51
CA MET A 234 -16.82 5.48 20.76
C MET A 234 -16.55 6.41 21.97
N PRO A 235 -16.42 5.87 23.20
CA PRO A 235 -16.33 6.66 24.43
C PRO A 235 -14.99 7.43 24.63
N TYR A 236 -14.08 7.41 23.66
CA TYR A 236 -12.75 8.02 23.79
C TYR A 236 -12.49 9.18 22.81
N ALA A 237 -13.39 9.46 21.87
CA ALA A 237 -13.24 10.59 20.95
C ALA A 237 -13.32 11.93 21.70
N GLU A 238 -14.24 12.05 22.65
CA GLU A 238 -14.38 13.24 23.50
C GLU A 238 -13.13 13.48 24.36
N ILE A 239 -12.55 12.42 24.94
CA ILE A 239 -11.36 12.51 25.80
C ILE A 239 -10.13 12.95 24.99
N ALA A 240 -9.96 12.49 23.76
CA ALA A 240 -8.84 12.90 22.90
C ALA A 240 -8.97 14.37 22.45
N ILE A 241 -10.19 14.81 22.13
CA ILE A 241 -10.50 16.20 21.76
C ILE A 241 -10.31 17.14 22.96
N GLU A 242 -10.75 16.74 24.15
CA GLU A 242 -10.58 17.52 25.37
C GLU A 242 -9.09 17.68 25.73
N LYS A 243 -8.31 16.60 25.60
CA LYS A 243 -6.88 16.61 25.90
C LYS A 243 -6.08 17.47 24.91
N SER A 244 -6.43 17.49 23.63
CA SER A 244 -5.77 18.35 22.63
C SER A 244 -6.12 19.83 22.86
N ASN A 245 -7.37 20.13 23.18
CA ASN A 245 -7.81 21.50 23.52
C ASN A 245 -7.17 22.02 24.80
N HIS A 246 -6.94 21.15 25.80
CA HIS A 246 -6.20 21.51 27.01
C HIS A 246 -4.75 21.90 26.71
N ILE A 247 -4.03 21.08 25.93
CA ILE A 247 -2.63 21.33 25.55
C ILE A 247 -2.52 22.66 24.78
N LEU A 248 -3.44 22.91 23.84
CA LEU A 248 -3.45 24.17 23.09
C LEU A 248 -3.66 25.39 24.01
N ARG A 249 -4.57 25.30 24.98
CA ARG A 249 -4.80 26.39 25.96
C ARG A 249 -3.57 26.63 26.85
N GLU A 250 -2.85 25.60 27.26
CA GLU A 250 -1.60 25.75 28.02
C GLU A 250 -0.49 26.40 27.18
N VAL A 251 -0.35 26.01 25.91
CA VAL A 251 0.61 26.61 25.00
C VAL A 251 0.29 28.08 24.72
N PHE A 252 -0.98 28.42 24.48
CA PHE A 252 -1.36 29.81 24.23
C PHE A 252 -1.32 30.68 25.49
N SER A 253 -1.64 30.12 26.66
CA SER A 253 -1.55 30.87 27.93
C SER A 253 -0.11 31.10 28.40
N SER A 254 0.82 30.19 28.07
CA SER A 254 2.25 30.37 28.33
C SER A 254 2.90 31.37 27.37
N ALA A 255 2.56 31.35 26.09
CA ALA A 255 3.03 32.32 25.09
C ALA A 255 2.57 33.75 25.38
N ASN A 256 1.38 33.93 25.96
CA ASN A 256 0.87 35.26 26.31
C ASN A 256 1.54 35.85 27.58
N LYS A 257 2.15 35.01 28.43
CA LYS A 257 2.90 35.45 29.60
C LYS A 257 4.34 35.87 29.29
N SER A 258 4.92 35.40 28.19
CA SER A 258 6.30 35.74 27.79
C SER A 258 6.44 37.05 27.03
N ASN A 259 5.34 37.71 26.66
CA ASN A 259 5.35 38.99 25.92
C ASN A 259 5.07 40.23 26.81
N ILE A 260 5.20 40.10 28.14
CA ILE A 260 4.97 41.20 29.11
C ILE A 260 6.27 41.55 29.88
N LEU A 261 7.45 41.35 29.28
CA LEU A 261 8.74 41.82 29.82
C LEU A 261 9.52 42.60 28.77
#